data_AF-A0A1Y3BAQ9-F1
#
_entry.id   AF-A0A1Y3BAQ9-F1
#
_cell.length_a   1.000
_cell.length_b   1.000
_cell.length_c   1.000
_cell.angle_alpha   90.00
_cell.angle_beta   90.00
_cell.angle_gamma   90.00
#
_symmetry.space_group_name_H-M   'P 1'
#
loop_
_entity.id
_entity.type
_entity.pdbx_description
1 polymer ?
#
loop_
_entity_poly.entity_id
_entity_poly.type
_entity_poly.pdbx_seq_one_letter_code
_entity_poly.pdbx_strand_id
1 'polypeptide(L)'
;MLFEQYKAWKDQILSSTPKDEQKNVIKKLKEEQVRKLQILGEQYEQSIAEMLQTQSIRLDEAQEQEENELRNQLDQELESLRAFQNKIRLNAEAQRAKERSELEERVRIDKMKLEKKMEDERQQFQNERNERKRLLLERQAQEIEKFDLESTQMGFNALAIADASTEPNPQLMDNDDSASVSGSLLSLAHSNSATSFMHTAL
;
A
#
# COMPACT_ATOMS: atom_id res chain seq x y z
N MET A 1 -57.90 -38.09 60.79
CA MET A 1 -58.49 -37.13 61.74
C MET A 1 -59.71 -36.40 61.15
N LEU A 2 -59.58 -35.64 60.05
CA LEU A 2 -60.71 -34.90 59.45
C LEU A 2 -61.86 -35.79 58.94
N PHE A 3 -61.55 -36.97 58.36
CA PHE A 3 -62.57 -37.91 57.90
C PHE A 3 -63.40 -38.51 59.04
N GLU A 4 -62.74 -38.91 60.12
CA GLU A 4 -63.38 -39.37 61.37
C GLU A 4 -64.28 -38.29 61.97
N GLN A 5 -63.79 -37.04 61.99
CA GLN A 5 -64.51 -35.89 62.53
C GLN A 5 -65.73 -35.51 61.67
N TYR A 6 -65.60 -35.58 60.34
CA TYR A 6 -66.71 -35.39 59.41
C TYR A 6 -67.78 -36.49 59.56
N LYS A 7 -67.36 -37.73 59.76
CA LYS A 7 -68.27 -38.87 59.97
C LYS A 7 -69.06 -38.69 61.26
N ALA A 8 -68.39 -38.39 62.38
CA ALA A 8 -69.04 -38.13 63.66
C ALA A 8 -70.02 -36.94 63.61
N TRP A 9 -69.63 -35.85 62.94
CA TRP A 9 -70.50 -34.68 62.75
C TRP A 9 -71.72 -34.99 61.89
N LYS A 10 -71.53 -35.73 60.79
CA LYS A 10 -72.62 -36.18 59.92
C LYS A 10 -73.60 -37.08 60.67
N ASP A 11 -73.10 -38.00 61.48
CA ASP A 11 -73.93 -38.90 62.29
C ASP A 11 -74.73 -38.12 63.35
N GLN A 12 -74.12 -37.10 63.97
CA GLN A 12 -74.80 -36.19 64.88
C GLN A 12 -75.93 -35.41 64.19
N ILE A 13 -75.70 -34.85 63.00
CA ILE A 13 -76.72 -34.12 62.21
C ILE A 13 -77.90 -35.04 61.85
N LEU A 14 -77.63 -36.29 61.48
CA LEU A 14 -78.69 -37.24 61.14
C LEU A 14 -79.51 -37.67 62.37
N SER A 15 -78.87 -37.78 63.54
CA SER A 15 -79.53 -38.14 64.80
C SER A 15 -80.52 -37.07 65.31
N SER A 16 -80.29 -35.80 64.97
CA SER A 16 -81.17 -34.67 65.34
C SER A 16 -82.20 -34.29 64.28
N THR A 17 -82.17 -34.94 63.10
CA THR A 17 -83.07 -34.66 61.97
C THR A 17 -84.23 -35.68 61.92
N PRO A 18 -85.50 -35.25 61.74
CA PRO A 18 -86.65 -36.15 61.53
C PRO A 18 -86.44 -37.13 60.36
N LYS A 19 -86.93 -38.37 60.48
CA LYS A 19 -86.66 -39.46 59.52
C LYS A 19 -87.11 -39.14 58.09
N ASP A 20 -88.20 -38.40 57.94
CA ASP A 20 -88.76 -37.91 56.68
C ASP A 20 -87.90 -36.84 55.99
N GLU A 21 -87.07 -36.11 56.74
CA GLU A 21 -86.17 -35.07 56.22
C GLU A 21 -84.73 -35.53 55.98
N GLN A 22 -84.29 -36.63 56.64
CA GLN A 22 -82.91 -37.13 56.56
C GLN A 22 -82.41 -37.35 55.12
N LYS A 23 -83.25 -37.85 54.21
CA LYS A 23 -82.89 -38.07 52.80
C LYS A 23 -82.50 -36.76 52.10
N ASN A 24 -83.22 -35.68 52.39
CA ASN A 24 -82.95 -34.35 51.82
C ASN A 24 -81.65 -33.77 52.38
N VAL A 25 -81.41 -33.95 53.69
CA VAL A 25 -80.15 -33.52 54.32
C VAL A 25 -78.94 -34.24 53.73
N ILE A 26 -79.02 -35.57 53.54
CA ILE A 26 -77.95 -36.34 52.90
C ILE A 26 -77.67 -35.86 51.48
N LYS A 27 -78.72 -35.57 50.69
CA LYS A 27 -78.59 -35.06 49.33
C LYS A 27 -77.86 -33.71 49.33
N LYS A 28 -78.29 -32.75 50.17
CA LYS A 28 -77.64 -31.44 50.32
C LYS A 28 -76.18 -31.56 50.72
N LEU A 29 -75.85 -32.44 51.68
CA LEU A 29 -74.47 -32.68 52.11
C LEU A 29 -73.57 -33.21 50.99
N LYS A 30 -74.09 -34.09 50.13
CA LYS A 30 -73.36 -34.59 48.96
C LYS A 30 -73.17 -33.50 47.90
N GLU A 31 -74.22 -32.74 47.60
CA GLU A 31 -74.15 -31.61 46.65
C GLU A 31 -73.13 -30.56 47.12
N GLU A 32 -73.11 -30.25 48.41
CA GLU A 32 -72.16 -29.32 49.00
C GLU A 32 -70.73 -29.87 48.99
N GLN A 33 -70.55 -31.17 49.24
CA GLN A 33 -69.25 -31.84 49.12
C GLN A 33 -68.71 -31.77 47.69
N VAL A 34 -69.54 -32.08 46.68
CA VAL A 34 -69.17 -32.01 45.26
C VAL A 34 -68.83 -30.58 44.86
N ARG A 35 -69.63 -29.59 45.29
CA ARG A 35 -69.35 -28.18 45.04
C ARG A 35 -68.01 -27.74 45.66
N LYS A 36 -67.72 -28.14 46.90
CA LYS A 36 -66.44 -27.83 47.56
C LYS A 36 -65.24 -28.46 46.84
N LEU A 37 -65.38 -29.72 46.40
CA LEU A 37 -64.36 -30.41 45.60
C LEU A 37 -64.13 -29.70 44.26
N GLN A 38 -65.20 -29.26 43.60
CA GLN A 38 -65.09 -28.53 42.34
C GLN A 38 -64.35 -27.20 42.51
N ILE A 39 -64.74 -26.38 43.49
CA ILE A 39 -64.07 -25.10 43.79
C ILE A 39 -62.58 -25.32 44.11
N LEU A 40 -62.26 -26.36 44.90
CA LEU A 40 -60.88 -26.67 45.24
C LEU A 40 -60.09 -27.10 43.99
N GLY A 41 -60.70 -27.87 43.09
CA GLY A 41 -60.11 -28.25 41.80
C GLY A 41 -59.81 -27.02 40.93
N GLU A 42 -60.78 -26.11 40.79
CA GLU A 42 -60.63 -24.85 40.06
C GLU A 42 -59.51 -23.98 40.66
N GLN A 43 -59.40 -23.92 41.98
CA GLN A 43 -58.31 -23.19 42.67
C GLN A 43 -56.92 -23.79 42.40
N TYR A 44 -56.80 -25.12 42.42
CA TYR A 44 -55.53 -25.78 42.08
C TYR A 44 -55.16 -25.56 40.62
N GLU A 45 -56.11 -25.69 39.70
CA GLU A 45 -55.88 -25.46 38.28
C GLU A 45 -55.44 -24.03 38.01
N GLN A 46 -56.09 -23.05 38.64
CA GLN A 46 -55.69 -21.65 38.56
C GLN A 46 -54.28 -21.42 39.13
N SER A 47 -53.99 -21.94 40.32
CA SER A 47 -52.68 -21.77 40.96
C SER A 47 -51.54 -22.41 40.15
N ILE A 48 -51.78 -23.57 39.54
CA ILE A 48 -50.83 -24.23 38.66
C ILE A 48 -50.60 -23.39 37.39
N ALA A 49 -51.67 -22.89 36.77
CA ALA A 49 -51.57 -22.05 35.58
C ALA A 49 -50.77 -20.77 35.84
N GLU A 50 -51.06 -20.06 36.95
CA GLU A 50 -50.33 -18.85 37.35
C GLU A 50 -48.84 -19.15 37.63
N MET A 51 -48.54 -20.27 38.28
CA MET A 51 -47.17 -20.70 38.55
C MET A 51 -46.41 -20.98 37.25
N LEU A 52 -47.01 -21.74 36.32
CA LEU A 52 -46.41 -22.07 35.03
C LEU A 52 -46.19 -20.83 34.17
N GLN A 53 -47.16 -19.91 34.13
CA GLN A 53 -47.03 -18.65 33.42
C GLN A 53 -45.87 -17.82 34.00
N THR A 54 -45.78 -17.71 35.32
CA THR A 54 -44.69 -16.98 35.98
C THR A 54 -43.34 -17.58 35.69
N GLN A 55 -43.23 -18.92 35.70
CA GLN A 55 -41.98 -19.60 35.37
C GLN A 55 -41.60 -19.43 33.89
N SER A 56 -42.56 -19.49 32.97
CA SER A 56 -42.33 -19.26 31.54
C SER A 56 -41.75 -17.87 31.31
N ILE A 57 -42.40 -16.84 31.86
CA ILE A 57 -41.94 -15.44 31.69
C ILE A 57 -40.53 -15.26 32.23
N ARG A 58 -40.24 -15.79 33.43
CA ARG A 58 -38.89 -15.69 34.02
C ARG A 58 -37.83 -16.42 33.21
N LEU A 59 -38.19 -17.55 32.61
CA LEU A 59 -37.27 -18.31 31.75
C LEU A 59 -36.99 -17.52 30.47
N ASP A 60 -38.02 -16.98 29.84
CA ASP A 60 -37.90 -16.18 28.62
C ASP A 60 -37.06 -14.92 28.87
N GLU A 61 -37.32 -14.20 29.97
CA GLU A 61 -36.54 -13.02 30.39
C GLU A 61 -35.07 -13.36 30.65
N ALA A 62 -34.79 -14.47 31.34
CA ALA A 62 -33.42 -14.90 31.61
C ALA A 62 -32.67 -15.29 30.33
N GLN A 63 -33.34 -15.98 29.41
CA GLN A 63 -32.77 -16.35 28.11
C GLN A 63 -32.50 -15.13 27.23
N GLU A 64 -33.42 -14.17 27.19
CA GLU A 64 -33.22 -12.93 26.44
C GLU A 64 -32.06 -12.11 27.02
N GLN A 65 -31.93 -12.07 28.35
CA GLN A 65 -30.80 -11.41 29.00
C GLN A 65 -29.47 -12.10 28.64
N GLU A 66 -29.39 -13.43 28.75
CA GLU A 66 -28.18 -14.19 28.39
C GLU A 66 -27.80 -14.00 26.92
N GLU A 67 -28.79 -14.05 26.00
CA GLU A 67 -28.56 -13.81 24.58
C GLU A 67 -27.99 -12.41 24.33
N ASN A 68 -28.55 -11.39 24.98
CA ASN A 68 -28.07 -10.01 24.83
C ASN A 68 -26.66 -9.83 25.41
N GLU A 69 -26.35 -10.46 26.55
CA GLU A 69 -25.01 -10.45 27.13
C GLU A 69 -23.99 -11.10 26.19
N LEU A 70 -24.30 -12.27 25.62
CA LEU A 70 -23.44 -12.98 24.68
C LEU A 70 -23.23 -12.18 23.39
N ARG A 71 -24.27 -11.56 22.84
CA ARG A 71 -24.15 -10.67 21.66
C ARG A 71 -23.23 -9.48 21.95
N ASN A 72 -23.41 -8.83 23.10
CA ASN A 72 -22.58 -7.70 23.50
C ASN A 72 -21.11 -8.10 23.69
N GLN A 73 -20.85 -9.27 24.26
CA GLN A 73 -19.48 -9.80 24.41
C GLN A 73 -18.85 -10.08 23.03
N LEU A 74 -19.59 -10.73 22.13
CA LEU A 74 -19.12 -11.01 20.77
C LEU A 74 -18.77 -9.72 20.02
N ASP A 75 -19.62 -8.69 20.11
CA ASP A 75 -19.37 -7.41 19.44
C ASP A 75 -18.11 -6.72 19.98
N GLN A 76 -17.86 -6.78 21.29
CA GLN A 76 -16.65 -6.25 21.91
C GLN A 76 -15.39 -7.01 21.46
N GLU A 77 -15.45 -8.34 21.40
CA GLU A 77 -14.34 -9.17 20.94
C GLU A 77 -14.02 -8.91 19.47
N LEU A 78 -15.04 -8.78 18.62
CA LEU A 78 -14.89 -8.45 17.20
C LEU A 78 -14.24 -7.08 17.01
N GLU A 79 -14.65 -6.07 17.79
CA GLU A 79 -14.08 -4.74 17.70
C GLU A 79 -12.62 -4.72 18.17
N SER A 80 -12.31 -5.42 19.26
CA SER A 80 -10.93 -5.60 19.74
C SER A 80 -10.05 -6.27 18.69
N LEU A 81 -10.56 -7.33 18.03
CA LEU A 81 -9.86 -8.03 16.97
C LEU A 81 -9.61 -7.12 15.75
N ARG A 82 -10.62 -6.38 15.30
CA ARG A 82 -10.47 -5.41 14.19
C ARG A 82 -9.44 -4.34 14.53
N ALA A 83 -9.47 -3.79 15.74
CA ALA A 83 -8.51 -2.79 16.21
C ALA A 83 -7.07 -3.36 16.18
N PHE A 84 -6.89 -4.59 16.67
CA PHE A 84 -5.59 -5.26 16.65
C PHE A 84 -5.08 -5.50 15.22
N GLN A 85 -5.93 -6.02 14.34
CA GLN A 85 -5.60 -6.25 12.93
C GLN A 85 -5.24 -4.95 12.22
N ASN A 86 -6.04 -3.89 12.42
CA ASN A 86 -5.76 -2.59 11.82
C ASN A 86 -4.44 -2.00 12.34
N LYS A 87 -4.14 -2.14 13.63
CA LYS A 87 -2.86 -1.72 14.22
C LYS A 87 -1.67 -2.42 13.57
N ILE A 88 -1.75 -3.75 13.39
CA ILE A 88 -0.69 -4.51 12.70
C ILE A 88 -0.52 -4.02 11.27
N ARG A 89 -1.63 -3.85 10.53
CA ARG A 89 -1.60 -3.38 9.14
C ARG A 89 -0.92 -2.01 9.02
N LEU A 90 -1.33 -1.04 9.86
CA LEU A 90 -0.76 0.30 9.87
C LEU A 90 0.73 0.30 10.22
N ASN A 91 1.14 -0.49 11.21
CA ASN A 91 2.56 -0.62 11.57
C ASN A 91 3.39 -1.20 10.42
N ALA A 92 2.87 -2.23 9.73
CA ALA A 92 3.54 -2.83 8.59
C ALA A 92 3.62 -1.86 7.39
N GLU A 93 2.56 -1.08 7.15
CA GLU A 93 2.55 -0.03 6.11
C GLU A 93 3.55 1.09 6.43
N ALA A 94 3.59 1.57 7.68
CA ALA A 94 4.54 2.58 8.12
C ALA A 94 5.99 2.10 7.96
N GLN A 95 6.28 0.85 8.34
CA GLN A 95 7.60 0.26 8.19
C GLN A 95 8.01 0.16 6.71
N ARG A 96 7.12 -0.34 5.84
CA ARG A 96 7.37 -0.42 4.39
C ARG A 96 7.58 0.96 3.77
N ALA A 97 6.81 1.97 4.20
CA ALA A 97 6.95 3.34 3.70
C ALA A 97 8.30 3.94 4.10
N LYS A 98 8.75 3.69 5.33
CA LYS A 98 10.07 4.10 5.81
C LYS A 98 11.19 3.44 5.01
N GLU A 99 11.16 2.11 4.87
CA GLU A 99 12.16 1.35 4.10
C GLU A 99 12.22 1.81 2.63
N ARG A 100 11.05 2.07 2.02
CA ARG A 100 10.98 2.62 0.66
C ARG A 100 11.65 3.99 0.57
N SER A 101 11.34 4.90 1.48
CA SER A 101 11.93 6.25 1.50
C SER A 101 13.46 6.21 1.68
N GLU A 102 13.95 5.35 2.57
CA GLU A 102 15.39 5.15 2.78
C GLU A 102 16.10 4.58 1.54
N LEU A 103 15.46 3.65 0.82
CA LEU A 103 15.98 3.12 -0.43
C LEU A 103 15.98 4.17 -1.54
N GLU A 104 14.90 4.94 -1.68
CA GLU A 104 14.80 6.03 -2.65
C GLU A 104 15.88 7.09 -2.42
N GLU A 105 16.15 7.46 -1.16
CA GLU A 105 17.23 8.40 -0.82
C GLU A 105 18.61 7.82 -1.16
N ARG A 106 18.86 6.55 -0.86
CA ARG A 106 20.13 5.90 -1.21
C ARG A 106 20.36 5.89 -2.71
N VAL A 107 19.35 5.49 -3.49
CA VAL A 107 19.41 5.50 -4.96
C VAL A 107 19.63 6.92 -5.48
N ARG A 108 18.97 7.92 -4.90
CA ARG A 108 19.15 9.33 -5.26
C ARG A 108 20.59 9.80 -5.03
N ILE A 109 21.16 9.50 -3.86
CA ILE A 109 22.55 9.85 -3.53
C ILE A 109 23.53 9.17 -4.50
N ASP A 110 23.34 7.88 -4.74
CA ASP A 110 24.26 7.11 -5.59
C ASP A 110 24.17 7.57 -7.05
N LYS A 111 22.97 7.90 -7.54
CA LYS A 111 22.78 8.53 -8.85
C LYS A 111 23.50 9.87 -8.95
N MET A 112 23.34 10.75 -7.96
CA MET A 112 24.03 12.05 -7.93
C MET A 112 25.56 11.89 -7.92
N LYS A 113 26.09 10.95 -7.13
CA LYS A 113 27.54 10.66 -7.10
C LYS A 113 28.04 10.17 -8.46
N LEU A 114 27.29 9.29 -9.11
CA LEU A 114 27.64 8.76 -10.42
C LEU A 114 27.61 9.86 -11.48
N GLU A 115 26.57 10.69 -11.50
CA GLU A 115 26.47 11.84 -12.41
C GLU A 115 27.63 12.81 -12.24
N LYS A 116 27.98 13.16 -10.99
CA LYS A 116 29.14 14.00 -10.71
C LYS A 116 30.44 13.37 -11.21
N LYS A 117 30.65 12.08 -10.95
CA LYS A 117 31.86 11.38 -11.41
C LYS A 117 31.99 11.37 -12.93
N MET A 118 30.90 11.10 -13.64
CA MET A 118 30.87 11.15 -15.11
C MET A 118 31.19 12.56 -15.63
N GLU A 119 30.67 13.59 -14.98
CA GLU A 119 30.94 14.99 -15.33
C GLU A 119 32.40 15.37 -15.09
N ASP A 120 32.96 14.97 -13.95
CA ASP A 120 34.37 15.17 -13.60
C ASP A 120 35.30 14.47 -14.62
N GLU A 121 35.01 13.20 -14.96
CA GLU A 121 35.75 12.44 -15.98
C GLU A 121 35.65 13.09 -17.37
N ARG A 122 34.45 13.54 -17.76
CA ARG A 122 34.22 14.26 -19.02
C ARG A 122 35.05 15.54 -19.09
N GLN A 123 35.10 16.30 -18.01
CA GLN A 123 35.90 17.53 -17.93
C GLN A 123 37.41 17.21 -17.98
N GLN A 124 37.85 16.14 -17.32
CA GLN A 124 39.23 15.69 -17.37
C GLN A 124 39.65 15.34 -18.80
N PHE A 125 38.88 14.53 -19.52
CA PHE A 125 39.17 14.19 -20.92
C PHE A 125 39.21 15.43 -21.83
N GLN A 126 38.31 16.39 -21.59
CA GLN A 126 38.32 17.65 -22.32
C GLN A 126 39.61 18.44 -22.09
N ASN A 127 40.07 18.51 -20.83
CA ASN A 127 41.29 19.21 -20.45
C ASN A 127 42.53 18.54 -21.06
N GLU A 128 42.63 17.21 -20.99
CA GLU A 128 43.71 16.43 -21.60
C GLU A 128 43.77 16.62 -23.13
N ARG A 129 42.61 16.62 -23.79
CA ARG A 129 42.51 16.89 -25.23
C ARG A 129 42.98 18.31 -25.58
N ASN A 130 42.57 19.30 -24.79
CA ASN A 130 42.95 20.70 -25.00
C ASN A 130 44.46 20.89 -24.78
N GLU A 131 45.03 20.27 -23.76
CA GLU A 131 46.47 20.34 -23.48
C GLU A 131 47.28 19.66 -24.58
N ARG A 132 46.86 18.49 -25.05
CA ARG A 132 47.50 17.83 -26.20
C ARG A 132 47.46 18.71 -27.45
N LYS A 133 46.34 19.38 -27.70
CA LYS A 133 46.23 20.36 -28.81
C LYS A 133 47.18 21.54 -28.60
N ARG A 134 47.28 22.08 -27.38
CA ARG A 134 48.20 23.18 -27.03
C ARG A 134 49.65 22.81 -27.31
N LEU A 135 50.10 21.65 -26.85
CA LEU A 135 51.46 21.15 -27.06
C LEU A 135 51.77 20.94 -28.54
N LEU A 136 50.82 20.43 -29.33
CA LEU A 136 50.99 20.29 -30.79
C LEU A 136 51.14 21.64 -31.49
N LEU A 137 50.34 22.64 -31.11
CA LEU A 137 50.43 23.99 -31.66
C LEU A 137 51.74 24.68 -31.27
N GLU A 138 52.18 24.52 -30.03
CA GLU A 138 53.45 25.06 -29.53
C GLU A 138 54.65 24.46 -30.28
N ARG A 139 54.65 23.13 -30.48
CA ARG A 139 55.65 22.44 -31.28
C ARG A 139 55.64 22.92 -32.74
N GLN A 140 54.46 23.04 -33.35
CA GLN A 140 54.35 23.55 -34.71
C GLN A 140 54.91 24.96 -34.85
N ALA A 141 54.65 25.85 -33.88
CA ALA A 141 55.18 27.20 -33.87
C ALA A 141 56.71 27.22 -33.78
N GLN A 142 57.31 26.37 -32.94
CA GLN A 142 58.77 26.23 -32.82
C GLN A 142 59.40 25.66 -34.11
N GLU A 143 58.73 24.69 -34.75
CA GLU A 143 59.19 24.13 -36.03
C GLU A 143 59.16 25.18 -37.15
N ILE A 144 58.13 26.04 -37.18
CA ILE A 144 58.05 27.19 -38.12
C ILE A 144 59.17 28.20 -37.84
N GLU A 145 59.36 28.62 -36.59
CA GLU A 145 60.42 29.58 -36.23
C GLU A 145 61.81 29.06 -36.60
N LYS A 146 62.09 27.78 -36.33
CA LYS A 146 63.34 27.14 -36.72
C LYS A 146 63.52 27.11 -38.24
N PHE A 147 62.47 26.79 -38.99
CA PHE A 147 62.49 26.79 -40.45
C PHE A 147 62.76 28.20 -41.01
N ASP A 148 62.16 29.23 -40.44
CA ASP A 148 62.38 30.63 -40.85
C ASP A 148 63.83 31.08 -40.56
N LEU A 149 64.38 30.70 -39.40
CA LEU A 149 65.79 30.96 -39.06
C LEU A 149 66.75 30.25 -40.02
N GLU A 150 66.50 28.99 -40.35
CA GLU A 150 67.32 28.23 -41.31
C GLU A 150 67.20 28.80 -42.73
N SER A 151 65.99 29.18 -43.15
CA SER A 151 65.73 29.81 -44.45
C SER A 151 66.51 31.12 -44.59
N THR A 152 66.41 32.00 -43.58
CA THR A 152 67.14 33.28 -43.57
C THR A 152 68.65 33.08 -43.54
N GLN A 153 69.16 32.11 -42.78
CA GLN A 153 70.58 31.76 -42.75
C GLN A 153 71.11 31.27 -44.11
N MET A 154 70.30 30.51 -44.84
CA MET A 154 70.61 30.02 -46.19
C MET A 154 70.42 31.08 -47.29
N GLY A 155 70.07 32.32 -46.92
CA GLY A 155 69.87 33.43 -47.84
C GLY A 155 68.47 33.51 -48.46
N PHE A 156 67.55 32.63 -48.06
CA PHE A 156 66.14 32.68 -48.44
C PHE A 156 65.39 33.65 -47.52
N ASN A 157 65.28 34.90 -47.93
CA ASN A 157 64.47 35.88 -47.22
C ASN A 157 63.00 35.78 -47.69
N ALA A 158 62.08 35.49 -46.78
CA ALA A 158 60.65 35.33 -47.09
C ALA A 158 60.06 36.55 -47.82
N LEU A 159 60.50 37.77 -47.47
CA LEU A 159 60.11 39.01 -48.17
C LEU A 159 60.62 39.06 -49.63
N ALA A 160 61.83 38.58 -49.89
CA ALA A 160 62.40 38.55 -51.24
C ALA A 160 61.75 37.49 -52.14
N ILE A 161 61.31 36.36 -51.55
CA ILE A 161 60.57 35.32 -52.28
C ILE A 161 59.14 35.77 -52.57
N ALA A 162 58.47 36.45 -51.63
CA ALA A 162 57.14 37.01 -51.84
C ALA A 162 57.13 38.12 -52.91
N ASP A 163 58.13 38.99 -52.91
CA ASP A 163 58.31 40.00 -53.97
C ASP A 163 58.61 39.35 -55.33
N ALA A 164 59.41 38.28 -55.37
CA ALA A 164 59.70 37.54 -56.60
C ALA A 164 58.52 36.70 -57.13
N SER A 165 57.59 36.31 -56.25
CA SER A 165 56.39 35.51 -56.59
C SER A 165 55.18 36.37 -56.92
N THR A 166 55.28 37.68 -56.73
CA THR A 166 54.26 38.64 -57.18
C THR A 166 54.43 38.81 -58.69
N GLU A 167 53.74 37.97 -59.48
CA GLU A 167 53.67 38.18 -60.92
C GLU A 167 53.04 39.56 -61.23
N PRO A 168 53.70 40.41 -62.02
CA PRO A 168 53.07 41.61 -62.56
C PRO A 168 52.09 41.21 -63.67
N ASN A 169 50.79 41.24 -63.39
CA ASN A 169 49.75 41.12 -64.40
C ASN A 169 49.38 42.52 -64.96
N PRO A 170 49.05 42.70 -66.25
CA PRO A 170 49.85 42.39 -67.45
C PRO A 170 49.95 43.61 -68.39
N GLN A 171 51.02 43.70 -69.19
CA GLN A 171 50.93 44.33 -70.51
C GLN A 171 51.69 43.50 -71.55
N LEU A 172 50.90 43.03 -72.53
CA LEU A 172 51.26 42.59 -73.88
C LEU A 172 51.43 41.07 -74.14
N MET A 173 50.31 40.54 -74.65
CA MET A 173 50.18 39.74 -75.88
C MET A 173 50.54 38.24 -75.87
N ASP A 174 49.47 37.47 -76.08
CA ASP A 174 49.32 36.33 -76.99
C ASP A 174 49.79 34.91 -76.61
N ASN A 175 48.75 34.04 -76.60
CA ASN A 175 48.67 32.64 -77.01
C ASN A 175 48.79 31.51 -75.96
N ASP A 176 47.59 31.02 -75.62
CA ASP A 176 47.11 29.64 -75.53
C ASP A 176 47.83 28.53 -74.73
N ASP A 177 46.92 27.77 -74.09
CA ASP A 177 46.98 26.38 -73.65
C ASP A 177 47.58 26.01 -72.28
N SER A 178 46.63 25.82 -71.35
CA SER A 178 46.47 24.59 -70.56
C SER A 178 47.60 24.15 -69.62
N ALA A 179 47.43 24.45 -68.32
CA ALA A 179 47.56 23.43 -67.28
C ALA A 179 47.07 23.98 -65.93
N SER A 180 45.77 23.80 -65.68
CA SER A 180 45.25 23.72 -64.32
C SER A 180 45.82 22.46 -63.66
N VAL A 181 46.74 22.61 -62.69
CA VAL A 181 47.17 21.49 -61.84
C VAL A 181 46.70 21.72 -60.41
N SER A 182 45.51 21.19 -60.21
CA SER A 182 44.85 20.83 -58.97
C SER A 182 45.78 20.08 -57.99
N GLY A 183 46.03 20.67 -56.81
CA GLY A 183 46.58 19.99 -55.64
C GLY A 183 45.45 19.51 -54.71
N SER A 184 45.04 18.26 -54.89
CA SER A 184 43.92 17.62 -54.20
C SER A 184 44.14 17.47 -52.69
N LEU A 185 43.18 17.94 -51.88
CA LEU A 185 43.13 17.76 -50.42
C LEU A 185 42.71 16.33 -50.09
N LEU A 186 43.55 15.58 -49.34
CA LEU A 186 43.14 14.29 -48.77
C LEU A 186 42.06 14.51 -47.70
N SER A 187 40.84 14.06 -48.02
CA SER A 187 39.71 14.02 -47.11
C SER A 187 39.80 12.75 -46.24
N LEU A 188 40.06 12.92 -44.93
CA LEU A 188 39.93 11.84 -43.95
C LEU A 188 38.48 11.82 -43.45
N ALA A 189 37.68 10.89 -43.98
CA ALA A 189 36.37 10.57 -43.44
C ALA A 189 36.51 9.74 -42.15
N HIS A 190 35.71 10.09 -41.14
CA HIS A 190 35.69 9.48 -39.81
C HIS A 190 34.83 8.20 -39.81
N SER A 191 35.36 7.09 -39.30
CA SER A 191 34.56 5.88 -39.00
C SER A 191 33.98 5.95 -37.59
N ASN A 192 32.68 6.23 -37.49
CA ASN A 192 31.90 6.02 -36.28
C ASN A 192 31.41 4.56 -36.26
N SER A 193 31.84 3.78 -35.27
CA SER A 193 31.25 2.47 -34.96
C SER A 193 30.38 2.61 -33.72
N ALA A 194 29.06 2.70 -33.93
CA ALA A 194 28.07 2.67 -32.86
C ALA A 194 27.77 1.21 -32.50
N THR A 195 28.17 0.77 -31.32
CA THR A 195 27.70 -0.51 -30.74
C THR A 195 26.45 -0.24 -29.91
N SER A 196 25.31 -0.69 -30.43
CA SER A 196 24.00 -0.66 -29.78
C SER A 196 23.94 -1.62 -28.59
N PHE A 197 23.53 -1.12 -27.43
CA PHE A 197 23.14 -1.93 -26.27
C PHE A 197 21.76 -2.56 -26.52
N MET A 198 21.67 -3.89 -26.43
CA MET A 198 20.41 -4.62 -26.38
C MET A 198 19.97 -4.75 -24.92
N HIS A 199 18.82 -4.14 -24.60
CA HIS A 199 18.14 -4.25 -23.32
C HIS A 199 17.37 -5.57 -23.30
N THR A 200 17.73 -6.50 -22.43
CA THR A 200 16.92 -7.72 -22.20
C THR A 200 16.21 -7.53 -20.86
N ALA A 201 14.90 -7.32 -20.92
CA ALA A 201 14.04 -7.28 -19.75
C ALA A 201 13.58 -8.70 -19.41
N LEU A 202 13.76 -9.11 -18.15
CA LEU A 202 12.98 -10.11 -17.43
C LEU A 202 12.85 -9.67 -15.98
#